data_AF-A0A538LRZ1-F1
#
_entry.id   AF-A0A538LRZ1-F1
#
_cell.length_a   1.000
_cell.length_b   1.000
_cell.length_c   1.000
_cell.angle_alpha   90.00
_cell.angle_beta   90.00
_cell.angle_gamma   90.00
#
_symmetry.space_group_name_H-M   'P 1'
#
loop_
_entity.id
_entity.type
_entity.pdbx_description
1 polymer ?
#
loop_
_entity_poly.entity_id
_entity_poly.type
_entity_poly.pdbx_seq_one_letter_code
_entity_poly.pdbx_strand_id
1 'polypeptide(L)'
;MTVEDVGRPRPAAKAATEGEERPSHAEVEQRLREHRATPLGECGEEPDPRFTFANERTFLAWSRTALALIAAGLGAAQLLHFSFGGVRLIIALPLIVLGAAAAINSYRQWEGNERRLRLRLPLSYSPVGKLVAVGISVIGLAAGILVIVDLIAK
;
A
#
# COMPACT_ATOMS: atom_id res chain seq x y z
N MET A 1 50.15 8.08 5.01
CA MET A 1 48.68 7.94 4.96
C MET A 1 48.32 7.56 3.53
N THR A 2 48.39 6.26 3.21
CA THR A 2 48.32 5.73 1.84
C THR A 2 46.88 5.33 1.48
N VAL A 3 46.48 5.69 0.25
CA VAL A 3 45.14 5.57 -0.34
C VAL A 3 44.97 4.18 -0.97
N GLU A 4 45.29 3.10 -0.25
CA GLU A 4 45.40 1.75 -0.84
C GLU A 4 44.38 0.71 -0.33
N ASP A 5 43.39 1.06 0.50
CA ASP A 5 42.42 0.08 1.04
C ASP A 5 40.97 0.26 0.51
N VAL A 6 40.81 0.78 -0.73
CA VAL A 6 39.49 0.98 -1.38
C VAL A 6 39.06 -0.20 -2.27
N GLY A 7 39.79 -1.31 -2.24
CA GLY A 7 39.64 -2.37 -3.26
C GLY A 7 39.38 -3.80 -2.75
N ARG A 8 39.27 -4.07 -1.44
CA ARG A 8 39.00 -5.45 -0.99
C ARG A 8 37.50 -5.75 -1.13
N PRO A 9 37.07 -6.69 -2.00
CA PRO A 9 35.70 -7.20 -1.94
C PRO A 9 35.50 -7.81 -0.54
N ARG A 10 34.54 -7.29 0.23
CA ARG A 10 34.20 -7.85 1.55
C ARG A 10 33.87 -9.34 1.36
N PRO A 11 34.67 -10.27 1.88
CA PRO A 11 34.33 -11.69 1.84
C PRO A 11 33.32 -11.96 2.96
N ALA A 12 32.07 -11.52 2.79
CA ALA A 12 31.03 -11.73 3.80
C ALA A 12 29.58 -11.65 3.28
N ALA A 13 29.34 -11.55 1.97
CA ALA A 13 27.96 -11.60 1.46
C ALA A 13 27.45 -13.04 1.19
N LYS A 14 28.36 -14.02 1.14
CA LYS A 14 28.02 -15.41 0.80
C LYS A 14 27.77 -16.33 2.00
N ALA A 15 28.29 -15.98 3.17
CA ALA A 15 28.26 -16.85 4.36
C ALA A 15 26.92 -16.84 5.12
N ALA A 16 26.06 -15.83 4.91
CA ALA A 16 24.75 -15.75 5.58
C ALA A 16 23.62 -16.46 4.79
N THR A 17 23.93 -17.04 3.63
CA THR A 17 22.92 -17.63 2.72
C THR A 17 22.99 -19.15 2.61
N GLU A 18 23.90 -19.83 3.32
CA GLU A 18 24.14 -21.27 3.14
C GLU A 18 23.53 -22.17 4.25
N GLY A 19 22.67 -21.65 5.12
CA GLY A 19 22.04 -22.48 6.18
C GLY A 19 20.65 -22.07 6.67
N GLU A 20 20.15 -20.87 6.35
CA GLU A 20 18.80 -20.46 6.75
C GLU A 20 17.80 -20.91 5.67
N GLU A 21 17.32 -22.15 5.76
CA GLU A 21 16.18 -22.59 4.95
C GLU A 21 15.05 -21.57 5.12
N ARG A 22 14.63 -20.91 4.03
CA ARG A 22 13.53 -19.95 4.09
C ARG A 22 12.31 -20.69 4.62
N PRO A 23 11.65 -20.18 5.68
CA PRO A 23 10.50 -20.86 6.26
C PRO A 23 9.47 -21.11 5.16
N SER A 24 8.97 -22.34 5.10
CA SER A 24 7.98 -22.73 4.10
C SER A 24 6.75 -21.82 4.23
N HIS A 25 6.01 -21.62 3.13
CA HIS A 25 4.83 -20.75 3.16
C HIS A 25 3.80 -21.19 4.21
N ALA A 26 3.69 -22.49 4.45
CA ALA A 26 2.83 -23.08 5.49
C ALA A 26 3.30 -22.72 6.90
N GLU A 27 4.60 -22.74 7.16
CA GLU A 27 5.18 -22.38 8.46
C GLU A 27 5.01 -20.88 8.75
N VAL A 28 5.20 -20.03 7.73
CA VAL A 28 4.94 -18.59 7.84
C VAL A 28 3.47 -18.35 8.21
N GLU A 29 2.53 -19.03 7.55
CA GLU A 29 1.11 -18.92 7.87
C GLU A 29 0.79 -19.43 9.28
N GLN A 30 1.39 -20.54 9.70
CA GLN A 30 1.20 -21.08 11.04
C GLN A 30 1.64 -20.08 12.11
N ARG A 31 2.87 -19.56 12.02
CA ARG A 31 3.40 -18.57 12.97
C ARG A 31 2.53 -17.31 13.02
N LEU A 32 2.06 -16.84 11.86
CA LEU A 32 1.14 -15.70 11.79
C LEU A 32 -0.24 -15.97 12.42
N ARG A 33 -0.75 -17.20 12.30
CA ARG A 33 -2.02 -17.60 12.93
C ARG A 33 -1.88 -17.66 14.44
N GLU A 34 -0.80 -18.27 14.94
CA GLU A 34 -0.49 -18.35 16.37
C GLU A 34 -0.41 -16.95 17.00
N HIS A 35 0.23 -16.01 16.31
CA HIS A 35 0.45 -14.66 16.82
C HIS A 35 -0.60 -13.64 16.32
N ARG A 36 -1.73 -14.06 15.74
CA ARG A 36 -2.72 -13.12 15.19
C ARG A 36 -3.38 -12.26 16.26
N ALA A 37 -3.70 -12.87 17.41
CA ALA A 37 -4.41 -12.19 18.51
C ALA A 37 -3.46 -11.40 19.42
N THR A 38 -2.16 -11.66 19.35
CA THR A 38 -1.17 -10.97 20.19
C THR A 38 -1.07 -9.49 19.80
N PRO A 39 -1.18 -8.55 20.74
CA PRO A 39 -0.89 -7.14 20.49
C PRO A 39 0.51 -6.95 19.88
N LEU A 40 0.68 -5.99 18.97
CA LEU A 40 1.96 -5.79 18.28
C LEU A 40 3.13 -5.55 19.24
N GLY A 41 2.92 -4.79 20.32
CA GLY A 41 3.96 -4.49 21.32
C GLY A 41 4.44 -5.70 22.13
N GLU A 42 3.67 -6.79 22.12
CA GLU A 42 4.00 -8.05 22.83
C GLU A 42 4.38 -9.17 21.86
N CYS A 43 4.35 -8.91 20.54
CA CYS A 43 4.63 -9.93 19.54
C CYS A 43 6.12 -9.92 19.12
N GLY A 44 6.74 -11.10 19.14
CA GLY A 44 8.11 -11.30 18.65
C GLY A 44 9.14 -10.42 19.35
N GLU A 45 10.20 -10.10 18.62
CA GLU A 45 11.24 -9.19 19.08
C GLU A 45 11.07 -7.81 18.46
N GLU A 46 11.57 -6.77 19.13
CA GLU A 46 11.54 -5.41 18.58
C GLU A 46 12.33 -5.36 17.26
N PRO A 47 11.69 -4.93 16.15
CA PRO A 47 12.33 -4.91 14.85
C PRO A 47 13.32 -3.73 14.78
N ASP A 48 14.26 -3.84 13.83
CA ASP A 48 15.18 -2.74 13.54
C ASP A 48 14.38 -1.48 13.11
N PRO A 49 14.54 -0.34 13.84
CA PRO A 49 13.75 0.88 13.60
C PRO A 49 13.77 1.38 12.16
N ARG A 50 14.83 1.10 11.38
CA ARG A 50 14.90 1.53 9.97
C ARG A 50 13.80 0.90 9.12
N PHE A 51 13.44 -0.35 9.38
CA PHE A 51 12.42 -1.07 8.62
C PHE A 51 11.01 -0.63 9.05
N THR A 52 10.81 -0.40 10.35
CA THR A 52 9.56 0.18 10.87
C THR A 52 9.30 1.57 10.27
N PHE A 53 10.29 2.45 10.24
CA PHE A 53 10.13 3.78 9.60
C PHE A 53 9.94 3.70 8.08
N ALA A 54 10.49 2.70 7.41
CA ALA A 54 10.20 2.46 5.99
C ALA A 54 8.74 2.02 5.76
N ASN A 55 8.23 1.16 6.64
CA ASN A 55 6.84 0.69 6.62
C ASN A 55 5.87 1.86 6.89
N GLU A 56 6.15 2.68 7.91
CA GLU A 56 5.36 3.87 8.22
C GLU A 56 5.30 4.87 7.06
N ARG A 57 6.43 5.16 6.39
CA ARG A 57 6.43 6.03 5.20
C ARG A 57 5.52 5.50 4.09
N THR A 58 5.50 4.19 3.90
CA THR A 58 4.62 3.55 2.90
C THR A 58 3.15 3.71 3.31
N PHE A 59 2.82 3.48 4.59
CA PHE A 59 1.50 3.74 5.14
C PHE A 59 1.04 5.18 4.90
N LEU A 60 1.88 6.16 5.25
CA LEU A 60 1.57 7.59 5.09
C LEU A 60 1.39 7.99 3.63
N ALA A 61 2.18 7.41 2.72
CA ALA A 61 2.03 7.63 1.28
C ALA A 61 0.68 7.11 0.76
N TRP A 62 0.25 5.92 1.21
CA TRP A 62 -1.07 5.38 0.87
C TRP A 62 -2.21 6.19 1.49
N SER A 63 -2.08 6.63 2.74
CA SER A 63 -3.08 7.46 3.41
C SER A 63 -3.27 8.80 2.70
N ARG A 64 -2.19 9.41 2.17
CA ARG A 64 -2.29 10.59 1.31
C ARG A 64 -3.12 10.32 0.06
N THR A 65 -2.87 9.20 -0.61
CA THR A 65 -3.60 8.82 -1.84
C THR A 65 -5.09 8.59 -1.52
N ALA A 66 -5.39 7.91 -0.42
CA ALA A 66 -6.75 7.69 0.05
C ALA A 66 -7.51 9.01 0.29
N LEU A 67 -6.88 9.95 1.00
CA LEU A 67 -7.46 11.28 1.26
C LEU A 67 -7.68 12.07 -0.04
N ALA A 68 -6.72 12.03 -0.97
CA ALA A 68 -6.86 12.69 -2.27
C ALA A 68 -8.05 12.14 -3.07
N LEU A 69 -8.24 10.81 -3.08
CA LEU A 69 -9.38 10.17 -3.75
C LEU A 69 -10.71 10.54 -3.11
N ILE A 70 -10.80 10.52 -1.78
CA ILE A 70 -12.01 10.93 -1.05
C ILE A 70 -12.34 12.40 -1.34
N ALA A 71 -11.34 13.28 -1.25
CA ALA A 71 -11.51 14.70 -1.54
C ALA A 71 -11.94 14.94 -2.99
N ALA A 72 -11.34 14.24 -3.95
CA ALA A 72 -11.73 14.33 -5.35
C ALA A 72 -13.17 13.85 -5.59
N GLY A 73 -13.59 12.75 -4.95
CA GLY A 73 -14.96 12.25 -5.04
C GLY A 73 -15.98 13.20 -4.41
N LEU A 74 -15.68 13.77 -3.25
CA LEU A 74 -16.50 14.81 -2.62
C LEU A 74 -16.58 16.06 -3.51
N GLY A 75 -15.46 16.49 -4.08
CA GLY A 75 -15.41 17.60 -5.04
C GLY A 75 -16.26 17.30 -6.28
N ALA A 76 -16.17 16.10 -6.85
CA ALA A 76 -17.00 15.66 -7.96
C ALA A 76 -18.51 15.70 -7.62
N ALA A 77 -18.89 15.30 -6.41
CA ALA A 77 -20.28 15.33 -5.96
C ALA A 77 -20.86 16.76 -5.85
N GLN A 78 -20.01 17.74 -5.54
CA GLN A 78 -20.43 19.13 -5.30
C GLN A 78 -20.26 20.05 -6.52
N LEU A 79 -19.20 19.84 -7.31
CA LEU A 79 -18.79 20.76 -8.38
C LEU A 79 -19.29 20.35 -9.76
N LEU A 80 -19.59 19.07 -9.99
CA LEU A 80 -20.03 18.60 -11.30
C LEU A 80 -21.53 18.84 -11.47
N HIS A 81 -21.85 19.77 -12.37
CA HIS A 81 -23.20 20.07 -12.83
C HIS A 81 -23.38 19.48 -14.24
N PHE A 82 -23.94 18.28 -14.29
CA PHE A 82 -24.34 17.64 -15.56
C PHE A 82 -25.83 17.83 -15.80
N SER A 83 -26.23 17.87 -17.07
CA SER A 83 -27.63 17.99 -17.49
C SER A 83 -28.50 16.80 -17.03
N PHE A 84 -27.89 15.62 -16.85
CA PHE A 84 -28.56 14.42 -16.34
C PHE A 84 -28.37 14.29 -14.82
N GLY A 85 -29.48 14.34 -14.08
CA GLY A 85 -29.49 14.14 -12.63
C GLY A 85 -28.88 12.79 -12.24
N GLY A 86 -27.91 12.80 -11.31
CA GLY A 86 -27.30 11.59 -10.76
C GLY A 86 -25.97 11.16 -11.39
N VAL A 87 -25.60 11.67 -12.57
CA VAL A 87 -24.33 11.29 -13.24
C VAL A 87 -23.10 11.64 -12.40
N ARG A 88 -23.14 12.75 -11.64
CA ARG A 88 -22.05 13.12 -10.72
C ARG A 88 -21.76 12.05 -9.67
N LEU A 89 -22.77 11.27 -9.25
CA LEU A 89 -22.60 10.20 -8.27
C LEU A 89 -21.85 8.99 -8.85
N ILE A 90 -21.96 8.77 -10.17
CA ILE A 90 -21.24 7.70 -10.88
C ILE A 90 -19.72 7.92 -10.81
N ILE A 91 -19.27 9.18 -10.74
CA ILE A 91 -17.85 9.53 -10.57
C ILE A 91 -17.50 9.64 -9.08
N ALA A 92 -18.33 10.33 -8.30
CA ALA A 92 -18.04 10.64 -6.90
C ALA A 92 -17.97 9.38 -6.01
N LEU A 93 -18.97 8.49 -6.09
CA LEU A 93 -19.05 7.34 -5.19
C LEU A 93 -17.88 6.38 -5.38
N PRO A 94 -17.48 5.98 -6.61
CA PRO A 94 -16.31 5.11 -6.79
C PRO A 94 -15.02 5.73 -6.26
N LEU A 95 -14.81 7.04 -6.41
CA LEU A 95 -13.63 7.72 -5.85
C LEU A 95 -13.59 7.65 -4.33
N ILE A 96 -14.73 7.92 -3.67
CA ILE A 96 -14.85 7.85 -2.20
C ILE A 96 -14.64 6.42 -1.71
N VAL A 97 -15.28 5.43 -2.35
CA VAL A 97 -15.16 4.01 -1.99
C VAL A 97 -13.72 3.53 -2.19
N LEU A 98 -13.09 3.89 -3.31
CA LEU A 98 -11.71 3.51 -3.60
C LEU A 98 -10.73 4.14 -2.60
N GLY A 99 -10.94 5.40 -2.23
CA GLY A 99 -10.15 6.07 -1.20
C GLY A 99 -10.31 5.44 0.19
N ALA A 100 -11.55 5.12 0.60
CA ALA A 100 -11.80 4.42 1.86
C ALA A 100 -11.15 3.02 1.87
N ALA A 101 -11.27 2.26 0.78
CA ALA A 101 -10.63 0.96 0.62
C ALA A 101 -9.10 1.07 0.69
N ALA A 102 -8.51 2.10 0.07
CA ALA A 102 -7.07 2.36 0.12
C ALA A 102 -6.58 2.67 1.56
N ALA A 103 -7.34 3.45 2.33
CA ALA A 103 -7.02 3.75 3.74
C ALA A 103 -7.10 2.50 4.63
N ILE A 104 -8.16 1.70 4.48
CA ILE A 104 -8.30 0.44 5.25
C ILE A 104 -7.15 -0.50 4.89
N ASN A 105 -6.84 -0.64 3.61
CA ASN A 105 -5.77 -1.52 3.18
C ASN A 105 -4.38 -1.04 3.63
N SER A 106 -4.12 0.27 3.61
CA SER A 106 -2.82 0.81 4.04
C SER A 106 -2.53 0.44 5.49
N TYR A 107 -3.53 0.56 6.36
CA TYR A 107 -3.42 0.16 7.76
C TYR A 107 -3.18 -1.34 7.93
N ARG A 108 -3.98 -2.18 7.25
CA ARG A 108 -3.82 -3.65 7.31
C ARG A 108 -2.46 -4.12 6.81
N GLN A 109 -1.95 -3.47 5.75
CA GLN A 109 -0.64 -3.77 5.20
C GLN A 109 0.48 -3.37 6.16
N TRP A 110 0.37 -2.19 6.77
CA TRP A 110 1.32 -1.70 7.76
C TRP A 110 1.40 -2.66 8.95
N GLU A 111 0.25 -3.00 9.55
CA GLU A 111 0.17 -3.89 10.72
C GLU A 111 0.71 -5.29 10.40
N GLY A 112 0.33 -5.85 9.25
CA GLY A 112 0.79 -7.15 8.80
C GLY A 112 2.29 -7.19 8.53
N ASN A 113 2.87 -6.13 7.97
CA ASN A 113 4.31 -6.03 7.75
C ASN A 113 5.07 -5.84 9.07
N GLU A 114 4.54 -5.05 9.99
CA GLU A 114 5.14 -4.83 11.30
C GLU A 114 5.22 -6.14 12.10
N ARG A 115 4.14 -6.94 12.08
CA ARG A 115 4.11 -8.27 12.69
C ARG A 115 5.12 -9.22 12.05
N ARG A 116 5.26 -9.19 10.72
CA ARG A 116 6.25 -10.02 10.01
C ARG A 116 7.68 -9.61 10.33
N LEU A 117 7.95 -8.31 10.45
CA LEU A 117 9.26 -7.81 10.90
C LEU A 117 9.59 -8.30 12.31
N ARG A 118 8.64 -8.19 13.25
CA ARG A 118 8.78 -8.68 14.64
C ARG A 118 9.03 -10.18 14.74
N LEU A 119 8.38 -10.97 13.87
CA LEU A 119 8.52 -12.43 13.83
C LEU A 119 9.68 -12.91 12.94
N ARG A 120 10.50 -11.99 12.40
CA ARG A 120 11.58 -12.28 11.44
C ARG A 120 11.12 -13.11 10.24
N LEU A 121 9.89 -12.86 9.79
CA LEU A 121 9.27 -13.53 8.65
C LEU A 121 9.48 -12.74 7.34
N PRO A 122 9.50 -13.42 6.18
CA PRO A 122 9.61 -12.74 4.89
C PRO A 122 8.45 -11.75 4.69
N LEU A 123 8.74 -10.54 4.22
CA LEU A 123 7.75 -9.50 3.93
C LEU A 123 6.73 -9.97 2.88
N SER A 124 5.48 -9.53 3.02
CA SER A 124 4.42 -9.83 2.05
C SER A 124 4.35 -8.72 1.00
N TYR A 125 4.40 -9.11 -0.28
CA TYR A 125 4.09 -8.19 -1.38
C TYR A 125 2.59 -8.20 -1.64
N SER A 126 1.96 -7.03 -1.57
CA SER A 126 0.53 -6.90 -1.83
C SER A 126 0.25 -6.34 -3.22
N PRO A 127 -0.69 -6.95 -3.99
CA PRO A 127 -1.09 -6.47 -5.31
C PRO A 127 -1.97 -5.21 -5.25
N VAL A 128 -2.29 -4.69 -4.06
CA VAL A 128 -3.27 -3.59 -3.90
C VAL A 128 -2.87 -2.34 -4.66
N GLY A 129 -1.57 -2.07 -4.80
CA GLY A 129 -1.13 -0.92 -5.59
C GLY A 129 -1.53 -1.00 -7.06
N LYS A 130 -1.55 -2.20 -7.64
CA LYS A 130 -2.07 -2.43 -9.00
C LYS A 130 -3.57 -2.19 -9.07
N LEU A 131 -4.32 -2.66 -8.06
CA LEU A 131 -5.77 -2.52 -8.01
C LEU A 131 -6.20 -1.04 -7.94
N VAL A 132 -5.54 -0.25 -7.08
CA VAL A 132 -5.80 1.20 -6.97
C VAL A 132 -5.46 1.91 -8.28
N ALA A 133 -4.33 1.58 -8.90
CA ALA A 133 -3.92 2.19 -10.17
C ALA A 133 -4.95 1.92 -11.30
N VAL A 134 -5.42 0.67 -11.42
CA VAL A 134 -6.46 0.31 -12.40
C VAL A 134 -7.78 1.04 -12.09
N GLY A 135 -8.21 1.07 -10.83
CA GLY A 135 -9.45 1.75 -10.42
C GLY A 135 -9.44 3.24 -10.74
N ILE A 136 -8.36 3.94 -10.40
CA ILE A 136 -8.20 5.37 -10.72
C ILE A 136 -8.23 5.60 -12.23
N SER A 137 -7.53 4.75 -13.00
CA SER A 137 -7.47 4.87 -14.46
C SER A 137 -8.85 4.72 -15.10
N VAL A 138 -9.62 3.71 -14.69
CA VAL A 138 -10.98 3.47 -15.19
C VAL A 138 -11.92 4.63 -14.85
N ILE A 139 -11.91 5.10 -13.61
CA ILE A 139 -12.77 6.22 -13.17
C ILE A 139 -12.38 7.50 -13.92
N GLY A 140 -11.08 7.78 -14.06
CA GLY A 140 -10.59 8.95 -14.80
C GLY A 140 -11.00 8.93 -16.27
N LEU A 141 -10.89 7.79 -16.95
CA LEU A 141 -11.35 7.62 -18.33
C LEU A 141 -12.87 7.83 -18.46
N ALA A 142 -13.66 7.23 -17.57
CA ALA A 142 -15.11 7.39 -17.57
C ALA A 142 -15.51 8.85 -17.35
N ALA A 143 -14.88 9.54 -16.40
CA ALA A 143 -15.12 10.95 -16.14
C ALA A 143 -14.75 11.82 -17.36
N GLY A 144 -13.61 11.55 -18.01
CA GLY A 144 -13.19 12.26 -19.23
C GLY A 144 -14.17 12.09 -20.39
N ILE A 145 -14.66 10.86 -20.63
CA ILE A 145 -15.66 10.58 -21.65
C ILE A 145 -16.95 11.35 -21.37
N LEU A 146 -17.44 11.32 -20.12
CA LEU A 146 -18.67 12.03 -19.73
C LEU A 146 -18.56 13.54 -19.97
N VAL A 147 -17.40 14.13 -19.67
CA VAL A 147 -17.15 15.57 -19.92
C VAL A 147 -17.16 15.87 -21.43
N ILE A 148 -16.53 15.04 -22.25
CA ILE A 148 -16.51 15.21 -23.71
C ILE A 148 -17.93 15.12 -24.29
N VAL A 149 -18.71 14.13 -23.84
CA VAL A 149 -20.09 13.96 -24.29
C VAL A 149 -20.97 15.16 -23.91
N ASP A 150 -20.86 15.67 -22.67
CA ASP A 150 -21.60 16.86 -22.24
C ASP A 150 -21.22 18.11 -23.05
N LEU A 151 -19.94 18.27 -23.41
CA LEU A 151 -19.46 19.39 -24.22
C LEU A 151 -19.99 19.35 -25.66
N ILE A 152 -20.07 18.16 -26.27
CA ILE A 152 -20.57 17.98 -27.65
C ILE A 152 -22.10 18.10 -27.71
N ALA A 153 -22.80 17.73 -26.64
CA ALA A 153 -24.26 17.77 -26.57
C ALA A 153 -24.84 19.17 -26.28
N LYS A 154 -23.99 20.17 -26.02
CA LYS A 154 -24.34 21.60 -25.89
C LYS A 154 -24.15 22.33 -27.20
#